data_AF-A0A8J2F2R7-F1
#
_entry.id   AF-A0A8J2F2R7-F1
#
_cell.length_a   1.000
_cell.length_b   1.000
_cell.length_c   1.000
_cell.angle_alpha   90.00
_cell.angle_beta   90.00
_cell.angle_gamma   90.00
#
_symmetry.space_group_name_H-M   'P 1'
#
loop_
_entity.id
_entity.type
_entity.pdbx_description
1 polymer ?
#
loop_
_entity_poly.entity_id
_entity_poly.type
_entity_poly.pdbx_seq_one_letter_code
_entity_poly.pdbx_strand_id
1 'polypeptide(L)'
;MPILKQEKLTFRPDQGVFDPSNFDQFKNEVTAGVYEDWKRDTVDEAKKRAVYQAPTYHQFEQLVAGCTLKPINKRDFQAPPKCLDHNKYGRQGGDPALKQTSSSSSASGADGNKQAGTSSKAKKLTRLSEFVTAWHRAKGTEAKVRLLATTIKVSESRKIFHKLEPDLLEDILQILMTMADEMAEKETTATSAGNGQEESKEGEVEVEVEPLLQVFEISKEFESTMRETEASRSHLSFCFSFLPTDFQEEVKKKLNWEK
;
A
#
# COMPACT_ATOMS: atom_id res chain seq x y z
N MET A 1 -1.14 20.05 32.55
CA MET A 1 -1.81 18.73 32.54
C MET A 1 -2.00 18.29 33.99
N PRO A 2 -3.22 18.00 34.45
CA PRO A 2 -3.44 17.52 35.81
C PRO A 2 -2.90 16.10 35.95
N ILE A 3 -2.01 15.89 36.92
CA ILE A 3 -1.48 14.58 37.31
C ILE A 3 -2.59 13.87 38.07
N LEU A 4 -3.23 12.89 37.42
CA LEU A 4 -4.18 12.00 38.08
C LEU A 4 -3.43 11.22 39.16
N LYS A 5 -3.70 11.52 40.42
CA LYS A 5 -3.17 10.77 41.56
C LYS A 5 -3.70 9.35 41.45
N GLN A 6 -2.81 8.38 41.32
CA GLN A 6 -3.16 6.96 41.36
C GLN A 6 -3.67 6.65 42.77
N GLU A 7 -4.99 6.70 42.95
CA GLU A 7 -5.62 6.17 44.15
C GLU A 7 -5.35 4.67 44.18
N LYS A 8 -4.55 4.26 45.15
CA LYS A 8 -4.25 2.87 45.45
C LYS A 8 -5.59 2.23 45.81
N LEU A 9 -6.09 1.34 44.96
CA LEU A 9 -7.33 0.58 45.18
C LEU A 9 -7.20 -0.20 46.51
N THR A 10 -7.61 0.43 47.60
CA THR A 10 -7.73 -0.21 48.91
C THR A 10 -9.07 -0.91 48.92
N PHE A 11 -9.01 -2.23 48.76
CA PHE A 11 -10.17 -3.11 48.81
C PHE A 11 -10.92 -2.87 50.14
N ARG A 12 -12.15 -2.38 50.08
CA ARG A 12 -13.00 -2.23 51.27
C ARG A 12 -13.55 -3.62 51.64
N PRO A 13 -13.18 -4.18 52.80
CA PRO A 13 -13.57 -5.54 53.18
C PRO A 13 -15.08 -5.71 53.46
N ASP A 14 -15.85 -4.63 53.55
CA ASP A 14 -17.31 -4.68 53.75
C ASP A 14 -18.12 -4.87 52.44
N GLN A 15 -17.49 -4.81 51.27
CA GLN A 15 -18.16 -5.01 49.98
C GLN A 15 -17.74 -6.35 49.34
N GLY A 16 -18.19 -7.45 49.93
CA GLY A 16 -18.11 -8.79 49.31
C GLY A 16 -16.70 -9.36 49.21
N VAL A 17 -16.53 -10.56 49.75
CA VAL A 17 -15.29 -11.33 49.59
C VAL A 17 -15.06 -11.57 48.10
N PHE A 18 -13.97 -11.01 47.55
CA PHE A 18 -13.54 -11.31 46.19
C PHE A 18 -13.13 -12.78 46.13
N ASP A 19 -13.98 -13.62 45.56
CA ASP A 19 -13.65 -15.01 45.32
C ASP A 19 -12.68 -15.07 44.13
N PRO A 20 -11.41 -15.48 44.33
CA PRO A 20 -10.44 -15.58 43.25
C PRO A 20 -10.88 -16.56 42.15
N SER A 21 -11.82 -17.46 42.45
CA SER A 21 -12.45 -18.37 41.49
C SER A 21 -13.33 -17.63 40.47
N ASN A 22 -13.80 -16.42 40.76
CA ASN A 22 -14.61 -15.58 39.88
C ASN A 22 -13.78 -14.61 39.03
N PHE A 23 -12.44 -14.62 39.17
CA PHE A 23 -11.59 -13.69 38.43
C PHE A 23 -11.69 -13.86 36.92
N ASP A 24 -11.91 -15.09 36.43
CA ASP A 24 -12.07 -15.33 34.99
C ASP A 24 -13.43 -14.85 34.46
N GLN A 25 -14.48 -14.90 35.27
CA GLN A 25 -15.77 -14.28 34.91
C GLN A 25 -15.62 -12.76 34.80
N PHE A 26 -14.92 -12.14 35.76
CA PHE A 26 -14.64 -10.71 35.74
C PHE A 26 -13.79 -10.30 34.53
N LYS A 27 -12.76 -11.07 34.17
CA LYS A 27 -12.00 -10.84 32.93
C LYS A 27 -12.91 -10.88 31.70
N ASN A 28 -13.78 -11.88 31.60
CA ASN A 28 -14.70 -12.01 30.47
C ASN A 28 -15.64 -10.80 30.39
N GLU A 29 -16.19 -10.35 31.53
CA GLU A 29 -17.02 -9.15 31.61
C GLU A 29 -16.27 -7.88 31.15
N VAL A 30 -15.04 -7.68 31.63
CA VAL A 30 -14.21 -6.55 31.21
C VAL A 30 -13.91 -6.61 29.71
N THR A 31 -13.56 -7.79 29.18
CA THR A 31 -13.30 -7.93 27.73
C THR A 31 -14.56 -7.71 26.89
N ALA A 32 -15.73 -8.11 27.39
CA ALA A 32 -17.01 -7.84 26.74
C ALA A 32 -17.30 -6.35 26.73
N GLY A 33 -17.12 -5.65 27.85
CA GLY A 33 -17.30 -4.20 27.95
C GLY A 33 -16.37 -3.44 27.00
N VAL A 34 -15.09 -3.78 26.95
CA VAL A 34 -14.13 -3.16 26.01
C VAL A 34 -14.54 -3.37 24.56
N TYR A 35 -15.05 -4.56 24.22
CA TYR A 35 -15.53 -4.86 22.88
C TYR A 35 -16.81 -4.07 22.53
N GLU A 36 -17.73 -3.92 23.47
CA GLU A 36 -18.95 -3.13 23.28
C GLU A 36 -18.65 -1.65 23.07
N ASP A 37 -17.74 -1.06 23.85
CA ASP A 37 -17.28 0.31 23.67
C ASP A 37 -16.65 0.51 22.29
N TRP A 38 -15.74 -0.40 21.90
CA TRP A 38 -15.12 -0.37 20.58
C TRP A 38 -16.16 -0.49 19.45
N LYS A 39 -17.15 -1.37 19.60
CA LYS A 39 -18.24 -1.54 18.62
C LYS A 39 -19.10 -0.27 18.53
N ARG A 40 -19.38 0.40 19.64
CA ARG A 40 -20.14 1.64 19.67
C ARG A 40 -19.38 2.76 18.96
N ASP A 41 -18.10 2.94 19.27
CA ASP A 41 -17.26 3.97 18.66
C ASP A 41 -17.14 3.79 17.14
N THR A 42 -16.91 2.55 16.69
CA THR A 42 -16.83 2.23 15.25
C THR A 42 -18.14 2.49 14.52
N VAL A 43 -19.29 2.14 15.12
CA VAL A 43 -20.61 2.44 14.56
C VAL A 43 -20.86 3.95 14.50
N ASP A 44 -20.50 4.70 15.54
CA ASP A 44 -20.67 6.15 15.58
C ASP A 44 -19.77 6.87 14.58
N GLU A 45 -18.52 6.44 14.43
CA GLU A 45 -17.63 6.95 13.37
C GLU A 45 -18.15 6.66 11.97
N ALA A 46 -18.69 5.45 11.75
CA ALA A 46 -19.28 5.08 10.45
C ALA A 46 -20.52 5.92 10.13
N LYS A 47 -21.40 6.14 11.12
CA LYS A 47 -22.55 7.06 10.98
C LYS A 47 -22.11 8.49 10.68
N LYS A 48 -21.10 9.01 11.39
CA LYS A 48 -20.52 10.34 11.13
C LYS A 48 -19.96 10.41 9.70
N ARG A 49 -19.25 9.38 9.25
CA ARG A 49 -18.72 9.31 7.88
C ARG A 49 -19.84 9.28 6.83
N ALA A 50 -20.94 8.56 7.10
CA ALA A 50 -22.09 8.51 6.22
C ALA A 50 -22.73 9.89 5.98
N VAL A 51 -22.75 10.76 7.00
CA VAL A 51 -23.24 12.15 6.87
C VAL A 51 -22.44 12.93 5.81
N TYR A 52 -21.11 12.75 5.77
CA TYR A 52 -20.26 13.46 4.82
C TYR A 52 -20.25 12.83 3.41
N GLN A 53 -20.51 11.53 3.32
CA GLN A 53 -20.44 10.80 2.06
C GLN A 53 -21.74 10.80 1.27
N ALA A 54 -22.89 10.89 1.94
CA ALA A 54 -24.19 10.77 1.29
C ALA A 54 -24.69 12.12 0.73
N PRO A 55 -24.84 12.29 -0.59
CA PRO A 55 -25.46 13.47 -1.18
C PRO A 55 -26.99 13.53 -1.01
N THR A 56 -27.63 12.40 -0.69
CA THR A 56 -29.09 12.31 -0.53
C THR A 56 -29.47 11.54 0.75
N TYR A 57 -30.63 11.86 1.32
CA TYR A 57 -31.10 11.23 2.56
C TYR A 57 -31.28 9.71 2.42
N HIS A 58 -31.78 9.24 1.28
CA HIS A 58 -31.96 7.80 1.04
C HIS A 58 -30.62 7.05 1.01
N GLN A 59 -29.57 7.64 0.43
CA GLN A 59 -28.23 7.05 0.46
C GLN A 59 -27.64 7.05 1.87
N PHE A 60 -27.90 8.09 2.65
CA PHE A 60 -27.52 8.13 4.06
C PHE A 60 -28.17 6.99 4.85
N GLU A 61 -29.48 6.78 4.68
CA GLU A 61 -30.23 5.71 5.32
C GLU A 61 -29.66 4.31 4.99
N GLN A 62 -29.34 4.07 3.71
CA GLN A 62 -28.72 2.82 3.27
C GLN A 62 -27.32 2.61 3.89
N LEU A 63 -26.49 3.66 3.94
CA LEU A 63 -25.16 3.58 4.55
C LEU A 63 -25.24 3.31 6.06
N VAL A 64 -26.15 3.98 6.77
CA VAL A 64 -26.35 3.77 8.22
C VAL A 64 -26.90 2.37 8.50
N ALA A 65 -27.83 1.86 7.69
CA ALA A 65 -28.32 0.49 7.82
C ALA A 65 -27.18 -0.53 7.66
N GLY A 66 -26.23 -0.28 6.73
CA GLY A 66 -25.05 -1.10 6.51
C GLY A 66 -24.01 -1.07 7.64
N CYS A 67 -23.98 -0.03 8.49
CA CYS A 67 -22.99 0.11 9.57
C CYS A 67 -23.10 -0.96 10.67
N THR A 68 -24.24 -1.63 10.77
CA THR A 68 -24.48 -2.70 11.76
C THR A 68 -24.11 -4.09 11.25
N LEU A 69 -23.79 -4.21 9.96
CA LEU A 69 -23.42 -5.47 9.34
C LEU A 69 -21.96 -5.82 9.66
N LYS A 70 -21.68 -7.10 9.85
CA LYS A 70 -20.33 -7.61 10.07
C LYS A 70 -19.50 -7.35 8.79
N PRO A 71 -18.30 -6.77 8.89
CA PRO A 71 -17.41 -6.63 7.73
C PRO A 71 -17.14 -8.01 7.11
N ILE A 72 -17.32 -8.13 5.81
CA ILE A 72 -17.06 -9.39 5.10
C ILE A 72 -15.55 -9.58 5.03
N ASN A 73 -15.03 -10.60 5.70
CA ASN A 73 -13.60 -10.90 5.62
C ASN A 73 -13.27 -11.58 4.29
N LYS A 74 -12.02 -11.46 3.82
CA LYS A 74 -11.54 -12.16 2.60
C LYS A 74 -11.80 -13.66 2.64
N ARG A 75 -11.77 -14.27 3.83
CA ARG A 75 -12.11 -15.68 4.05
C ARG A 75 -13.59 -15.98 3.81
N ASP A 76 -14.48 -15.03 4.15
CA ASP A 76 -15.92 -15.17 3.93
C ASP A 76 -16.28 -15.05 2.43
N PHE A 77 -15.48 -14.33 1.65
CA PHE A 77 -15.63 -14.25 0.18
C PHE A 77 -15.17 -15.52 -0.55
N GLN A 78 -14.18 -16.22 -0.01
CA GLN A 78 -13.66 -17.46 -0.59
C GLN A 78 -14.44 -18.69 -0.13
N ALA A 79 -15.17 -18.58 0.98
CA ALA A 79 -16.08 -19.63 1.41
C ALA A 79 -17.18 -19.77 0.33
N PRO A 80 -17.53 -21.01 -0.06
CA PRO A 80 -18.71 -21.22 -0.89
C PRO A 80 -19.88 -20.52 -0.19
N PRO A 81 -20.76 -19.80 -0.93
CA PRO A 81 -21.92 -19.17 -0.33
C PRO A 81 -22.61 -20.24 0.50
N LYS A 82 -22.71 -20.01 1.81
CA LYS A 82 -23.50 -20.88 2.67
C LYS A 82 -24.91 -20.69 2.17
N CYS A 83 -25.33 -21.55 1.24
CA CYS A 83 -26.72 -21.77 0.91
C CYS A 83 -27.34 -22.23 2.22
N LEU A 84 -27.73 -21.26 3.04
CA LEU A 84 -28.61 -21.53 4.14
C LEU A 84 -29.84 -22.10 3.46
N ASP A 85 -30.07 -23.37 3.72
CA ASP A 85 -31.25 -24.14 3.36
C ASP A 85 -32.54 -23.55 4.01
N HIS A 86 -32.69 -22.23 4.04
CA HIS A 86 -33.85 -21.49 4.50
C HIS A 86 -35.08 -21.68 3.60
N ASN A 87 -35.01 -22.56 2.60
CA ASN A 87 -36.16 -23.05 1.83
C ASN A 87 -36.68 -24.42 2.31
N LYS A 88 -36.29 -24.92 3.50
CA LYS A 88 -36.83 -26.18 4.03
C LYS A 88 -38.14 -26.05 4.82
N TYR A 89 -38.59 -24.84 5.15
CA TYR A 89 -39.85 -24.61 5.86
C TYR A 89 -41.02 -24.12 4.98
N GLY A 90 -40.84 -24.05 3.65
CA GLY A 90 -41.89 -23.59 2.72
C GLY A 90 -42.68 -24.69 2.00
N ARG A 91 -42.50 -25.97 2.33
CA ARG A 91 -43.22 -27.09 1.69
C ARG A 91 -43.92 -27.98 2.70
N GLN A 92 -45.00 -27.49 3.30
CA GLN A 92 -46.10 -28.34 3.78
C GLN A 92 -47.40 -27.52 3.80
N GLY A 93 -48.35 -27.91 2.95
CA GLY A 93 -49.68 -27.28 2.76
C GLY A 93 -49.75 -26.45 1.48
N GLY A 94 -50.01 -27.04 0.32
CA GLY A 94 -51.38 -27.19 -0.23
C GLY A 94 -51.69 -25.96 -1.10
N ASP A 95 -51.49 -26.01 -2.42
CA ASP A 95 -52.58 -26.26 -3.38
C ASP A 95 -51.98 -26.55 -4.79
N PRO A 96 -52.50 -27.50 -5.60
CA PRO A 96 -51.97 -27.79 -6.93
C PRO A 96 -52.85 -27.15 -8.01
N ALA A 97 -52.74 -25.85 -8.23
CA ALA A 97 -53.26 -25.24 -9.46
C ALA A 97 -52.67 -23.85 -9.67
N LEU A 98 -51.65 -23.74 -10.53
CA LEU A 98 -51.64 -22.74 -11.60
C LEU A 98 -50.47 -23.04 -12.55
N LYS A 99 -50.87 -23.32 -13.79
CA LYS A 99 -50.04 -23.57 -14.95
C LYS A 99 -49.18 -22.34 -15.28
N GLN A 100 -47.97 -22.66 -15.75
CA GLN A 100 -47.26 -22.05 -16.89
C GLN A 100 -47.63 -20.61 -17.27
N THR A 101 -46.63 -19.73 -17.31
CA THR A 101 -46.19 -19.12 -18.58
C THR A 101 -44.72 -18.68 -18.50
N SER A 102 -43.94 -19.23 -19.43
CA SER A 102 -42.86 -18.58 -20.20
C SER A 102 -41.72 -17.83 -19.50
N SER A 103 -40.54 -18.45 -19.56
CA SER A 103 -39.36 -17.94 -20.26
C SER A 103 -39.28 -16.42 -20.51
N SER A 104 -38.39 -15.77 -19.77
CA SER A 104 -37.60 -14.66 -20.30
C SER A 104 -36.16 -14.82 -19.82
N SER A 105 -35.35 -15.35 -20.72
CA SER A 105 -33.91 -15.21 -20.77
C SER A 105 -33.52 -13.74 -20.66
N SER A 106 -33.01 -13.34 -19.51
CA SER A 106 -32.29 -12.08 -19.33
C SER A 106 -30.83 -12.41 -19.09
N ALA A 107 -30.10 -12.59 -20.19
CA ALA A 107 -28.65 -12.48 -20.20
C ALA A 107 -28.27 -11.07 -19.70
N SER A 108 -27.63 -10.99 -18.53
CA SER A 108 -27.01 -9.79 -17.98
C SER A 108 -26.01 -10.26 -16.93
N GLY A 109 -24.71 -10.04 -17.03
CA GLY A 109 -23.88 -9.54 -18.10
C GLY A 109 -22.49 -10.08 -17.78
N ALA A 110 -21.86 -10.73 -18.76
CA ALA A 110 -20.44 -10.96 -18.69
C ALA A 110 -19.78 -9.58 -18.74
N ASP A 111 -19.35 -9.07 -17.59
CA ASP A 111 -18.49 -7.89 -17.54
C ASP A 111 -17.17 -8.26 -18.18
N GLY A 112 -17.12 -7.96 -19.47
CA GLY A 112 -15.95 -8.02 -20.29
C GLY A 112 -14.84 -7.28 -19.59
N ASN A 113 -13.78 -8.03 -19.32
CA ASN A 113 -12.41 -7.58 -19.20
C ASN A 113 -12.07 -6.71 -20.41
N LYS A 114 -12.55 -5.46 -20.42
CA LYS A 114 -12.11 -4.43 -21.35
C LYS A 114 -10.78 -3.94 -20.83
N GLN A 115 -9.75 -4.66 -21.25
CA GLN A 115 -8.39 -4.20 -21.34
C GLN A 115 -8.38 -3.05 -22.36
N ALA A 116 -8.90 -1.89 -21.94
CA ALA A 116 -8.87 -0.66 -22.69
C ALA A 116 -7.42 -0.17 -22.62
N GLY A 117 -6.66 -0.51 -23.67
CA GLY A 117 -5.41 0.14 -24.03
C GLY A 117 -5.70 1.59 -24.38
N THR A 118 -5.90 2.41 -23.34
CA THR A 118 -5.85 3.86 -23.46
C THR A 118 -4.47 4.26 -23.00
N SER A 119 -3.74 4.99 -23.84
CA SER A 119 -2.54 5.72 -23.48
C SER A 119 -2.88 6.75 -22.40
N SER A 120 -3.03 6.27 -21.17
CA SER A 120 -3.35 7.08 -20.01
C SER A 120 -2.11 7.91 -19.73
N LYS A 121 -2.18 9.20 -20.08
CA LYS A 121 -1.28 10.23 -19.55
C LYS A 121 -1.04 9.90 -18.08
N ALA A 122 0.23 9.66 -17.74
CA ALA A 122 0.62 9.16 -16.43
C ALA A 122 -0.03 10.03 -15.35
N LYS A 123 -1.05 9.49 -14.68
CA LYS A 123 -1.70 10.19 -13.56
C LYS A 123 -0.65 10.33 -12.47
N LYS A 124 -0.42 11.55 -12.00
CA LYS A 124 0.48 11.81 -10.87
C LYS A 124 -0.05 11.07 -9.64
N LEU A 125 0.61 9.98 -9.25
CA LEU A 125 0.24 9.19 -8.07
C LEU A 125 0.63 10.02 -6.84
N THR A 126 -0.35 10.64 -6.20
CA THR A 126 -0.12 11.53 -5.04
C THR A 126 -0.16 10.78 -3.70
N ARG A 127 -0.66 9.55 -3.69
CA ARG A 127 -0.82 8.71 -2.48
C ARG A 127 0.11 7.51 -2.52
N LEU A 128 0.74 7.22 -1.38
CA LEU A 128 1.65 6.08 -1.22
C LEU A 128 0.98 4.74 -1.57
N SER A 129 -0.27 4.52 -1.15
CA SER A 129 -0.99 3.27 -1.44
C SER A 129 -1.20 3.03 -2.94
N GLU A 130 -1.39 4.09 -3.71
CA GLU A 130 -1.53 4.02 -5.16
C GLU A 130 -0.19 3.70 -5.82
N PHE A 131 0.90 4.29 -5.31
CA PHE A 131 2.27 3.97 -5.74
C PHE A 131 2.60 2.50 -5.49
N VAL A 132 2.38 1.98 -4.27
CA VAL A 132 2.64 0.56 -3.93
C VAL A 132 1.86 -0.37 -4.85
N THR A 133 0.57 -0.06 -5.09
CA THR A 133 -0.26 -0.87 -5.98
C THR A 133 0.24 -0.82 -7.43
N ALA A 134 0.65 0.36 -7.91
CA ALA A 134 1.19 0.52 -9.25
C ALA A 134 2.54 -0.18 -9.40
N TRP A 135 3.39 -0.13 -8.37
CA TRP A 135 4.68 -0.81 -8.30
C TRP A 135 4.54 -2.33 -8.46
N HIS A 136 3.64 -2.96 -7.69
CA HIS A 136 3.39 -4.39 -7.81
C HIS A 136 2.72 -4.80 -9.14
N ARG A 137 2.04 -3.87 -9.81
CA ARG A 137 1.46 -4.10 -11.14
C ARG A 137 2.49 -3.95 -12.26
N ALA A 138 3.51 -3.13 -12.07
CA ALA A 138 4.56 -2.94 -13.04
C ALA A 138 5.42 -4.21 -13.16
N LYS A 139 5.45 -4.78 -14.37
CA LYS A 139 6.28 -5.94 -14.70
C LYS A 139 7.50 -5.46 -15.48
N GLY A 140 8.68 -5.87 -15.03
CA GLY A 140 9.97 -5.49 -15.63
C GLY A 140 10.63 -4.30 -14.94
N THR A 141 11.96 -4.26 -15.01
CA THR A 141 12.82 -3.21 -14.43
C THR A 141 12.53 -1.86 -15.05
N GLU A 142 12.44 -1.79 -16.37
CA GLU A 142 12.22 -0.54 -17.11
C GLU A 142 10.88 0.15 -16.74
N ALA A 143 9.80 -0.63 -16.62
CA ALA A 143 8.49 -0.09 -16.23
C ALA A 143 8.52 0.48 -14.80
N LYS A 144 9.22 -0.19 -13.89
CA LYS A 144 9.42 0.26 -12.51
C LYS A 144 10.28 1.53 -12.45
N VAL A 145 11.33 1.63 -13.26
CA VAL A 145 12.17 2.84 -13.37
C VAL A 145 11.37 4.03 -13.91
N ARG A 146 10.56 3.84 -14.97
CA ARG A 146 9.66 4.90 -15.46
C ARG A 146 8.66 5.32 -14.38
N LEU A 147 8.17 4.38 -13.57
CA LEU A 147 7.30 4.70 -12.44
C LEU A 147 8.04 5.57 -11.40
N LEU A 148 9.29 5.26 -11.06
CA LEU A 148 10.09 6.10 -10.14
C LEU A 148 10.27 7.52 -10.69
N ALA A 149 10.71 7.62 -11.95
CA ALA A 149 10.98 8.91 -12.60
C ALA A 149 9.72 9.80 -12.68
N THR A 150 8.56 9.20 -12.98
CA THR A 150 7.30 9.96 -13.10
C THR A 150 6.68 10.33 -11.75
N THR A 151 6.88 9.50 -10.72
CA THR A 151 6.17 9.65 -9.45
C THR A 151 6.96 10.45 -8.42
N ILE A 152 8.28 10.24 -8.37
CA ILE A 152 9.13 10.82 -7.34
C ILE A 152 9.65 12.17 -7.84
N LYS A 153 8.90 13.23 -7.55
CA LYS A 153 9.49 14.57 -7.53
C LYS A 153 10.42 14.66 -6.33
N VAL A 154 11.61 15.19 -6.54
CA VAL A 154 12.64 15.25 -5.50
C VAL A 154 12.14 15.93 -4.22
N SER A 155 11.37 17.01 -4.38
CA SER A 155 10.75 17.77 -3.29
C SER A 155 9.66 17.02 -2.49
N GLU A 156 9.05 15.98 -3.06
CA GLU A 156 7.98 15.19 -2.41
C GLU A 156 8.47 13.83 -1.89
N SER A 157 9.67 13.41 -2.30
CA SER A 157 10.28 12.12 -1.97
C SER A 157 10.32 11.84 -0.45
N ARG A 158 10.73 12.82 0.36
CA ARG A 158 10.82 12.73 1.83
C ARG A 158 9.55 12.18 2.48
N LYS A 159 8.38 12.63 2.02
CA LYS A 159 7.08 12.27 2.62
C LYS A 159 6.69 10.83 2.30
N ILE A 160 7.11 10.34 1.14
CA ILE A 160 6.80 9.00 0.64
C ILE A 160 7.71 7.99 1.34
N PHE A 161 9.01 8.28 1.41
CA PHE A 161 10.00 7.36 1.96
C PHE A 161 9.87 7.10 3.47
N HIS A 162 9.39 8.07 4.26
CA HIS A 162 9.21 7.87 5.71
C HIS A 162 8.17 6.80 6.06
N LYS A 163 7.26 6.46 5.13
CA LYS A 163 6.20 5.46 5.35
C LYS A 163 6.35 4.23 4.45
N LEU A 164 7.46 4.13 3.73
CA LEU A 164 7.70 3.04 2.80
C LEU A 164 7.97 1.75 3.57
N GLU A 165 7.41 0.64 3.11
CA GLU A 165 7.72 -0.68 3.66
C GLU A 165 9.17 -1.05 3.34
N PRO A 166 9.90 -1.71 4.27
CA PRO A 166 11.31 -2.05 4.07
C PRO A 166 11.53 -2.96 2.86
N ASP A 167 10.65 -3.95 2.65
CA ASP A 167 10.71 -4.87 1.52
C ASP A 167 10.60 -4.15 0.18
N LEU A 168 9.76 -3.11 0.13
CA LEU A 168 9.59 -2.29 -1.07
C LEU A 168 10.81 -1.40 -1.33
N LEU A 169 11.44 -0.90 -0.27
CA LEU A 169 12.68 -0.15 -0.38
C LEU A 169 13.82 -1.01 -0.94
N GLU A 170 13.94 -2.25 -0.47
CA GLU A 170 14.92 -3.22 -0.96
C GLU A 170 14.75 -3.50 -2.47
N ASP A 171 13.52 -3.75 -2.93
CA ASP A 171 13.22 -3.96 -4.35
C ASP A 171 13.56 -2.72 -5.20
N ILE A 172 13.27 -1.50 -4.70
CA ILE A 172 13.65 -0.25 -5.37
C ILE A 172 15.18 -0.15 -5.49
N LEU A 173 15.91 -0.39 -4.40
CA LEU A 173 17.37 -0.30 -4.39
C LEU A 173 18.00 -1.34 -5.31
N GLN A 174 17.51 -2.57 -5.29
CA GLN A 174 17.99 -3.64 -6.16
C GLN A 174 17.84 -3.27 -7.64
N ILE A 175 16.68 -2.70 -8.02
CA ILE A 175 16.46 -2.26 -9.40
C ILE A 175 17.42 -1.13 -9.78
N LEU A 176 17.63 -0.16 -8.89
CA LEU A 176 18.57 0.94 -9.15
C LEU A 176 20.01 0.44 -9.31
N MET A 177 20.43 -0.55 -8.51
CA MET A 177 21.74 -1.18 -8.66
C MET A 177 21.87 -1.92 -9.99
N THR A 178 20.87 -2.74 -10.37
CA THR A 178 20.90 -3.44 -11.67
C THR A 178 20.98 -2.49 -12.86
N MET A 179 20.28 -1.34 -12.80
CA MET A 179 20.35 -0.32 -13.85
C MET A 179 21.70 0.38 -13.88
N ALA A 180 22.34 0.58 -12.72
CA ALA A 180 23.68 1.16 -12.64
C ALA A 180 24.72 0.23 -13.28
N ASP A 181 24.63 -1.07 -12.99
CA ASP A 181 25.51 -2.09 -13.58
C ASP A 181 25.32 -2.17 -15.11
N GLU A 182 24.08 -2.20 -15.60
CA GLU A 182 23.78 -2.18 -17.03
C GLU A 182 24.32 -0.94 -17.76
N MET A 183 24.41 0.21 -17.07
CA MET A 183 25.01 1.42 -17.65
C MET A 183 26.53 1.36 -17.68
N ALA A 184 27.16 0.81 -16.64
CA ALA A 184 28.61 0.64 -16.60
C ALA A 184 29.11 -0.28 -17.73
N GLU A 185 28.37 -1.36 -18.03
CA GLU A 185 28.72 -2.26 -19.13
C GLU A 185 28.64 -1.57 -20.50
N LYS A 186 27.61 -0.75 -20.74
CA LYS A 186 27.42 -0.05 -22.02
C LYS A 186 28.54 0.94 -22.33
N GLU A 187 29.05 1.64 -21.32
CA GLU A 187 30.12 2.63 -21.49
C GLU A 187 31.44 1.99 -21.96
N THR A 188 31.76 0.77 -21.50
CA THR A 188 32.98 0.07 -21.90
C THR A 188 32.98 -0.43 -23.35
N THR A 189 31.80 -0.70 -23.91
CA THR A 189 31.68 -1.21 -25.30
C THR A 189 31.81 -0.11 -26.36
N ALA A 190 31.50 1.14 -26.03
CA ALA A 190 31.55 2.26 -26.97
C ALA A 190 32.98 2.72 -27.30
N THR A 191 33.95 2.51 -26.40
CA THR A 191 35.34 2.95 -26.63
C THR A 191 36.19 1.95 -27.43
N SER A 192 35.73 0.70 -27.59
CA SER A 192 36.54 -0.36 -28.23
C SER A 192 36.33 -0.52 -29.75
N ALA A 193 35.38 0.18 -30.37
CA ALA A 193 35.06 0.01 -31.80
C ALA A 193 35.64 1.09 -32.73
N GLY A 194 36.42 2.04 -32.21
CA GLY A 194 36.98 3.15 -32.97
C GLY A 194 38.37 2.88 -33.55
N ASN A 195 38.49 1.94 -34.49
CA ASN A 195 39.55 2.01 -35.51
C ASN A 195 39.18 1.17 -36.75
N GLY A 196 38.38 1.74 -37.66
CA GLY A 196 38.20 1.14 -38.98
C GLY A 196 36.87 1.45 -39.64
N GLN A 197 36.90 2.47 -40.49
CA GLN A 197 36.13 2.59 -41.73
C GLN A 197 34.76 3.29 -41.67
N GLU A 198 34.79 4.49 -42.25
CA GLU A 198 33.68 5.27 -42.80
C GLU A 198 32.69 4.39 -43.57
N GLU A 199 31.38 4.56 -43.33
CA GLU A 199 30.42 5.03 -44.36
C GLU A 199 28.97 4.98 -43.81
N SER A 200 28.47 6.16 -43.46
CA SER A 200 27.11 6.66 -43.75
C SER A 200 25.90 5.77 -43.47
N LYS A 201 25.24 6.01 -42.33
CA LYS A 201 23.77 6.17 -42.24
C LYS A 201 23.37 6.76 -40.87
N GLU A 202 23.05 8.05 -40.90
CA GLU A 202 22.46 8.81 -39.80
C GLU A 202 21.07 8.23 -39.47
N GLY A 203 21.02 7.43 -38.40
CA GLY A 203 19.81 7.11 -37.67
C GLY A 203 20.02 7.59 -36.24
N GLU A 204 19.78 8.88 -36.01
CA GLU A 204 19.89 9.53 -34.71
C GLU A 204 18.83 8.93 -33.77
N VAL A 205 19.22 7.90 -33.02
CA VAL A 205 18.45 7.43 -31.87
C VAL A 205 18.88 8.31 -30.71
N GLU A 206 18.16 9.43 -30.50
CA GLU A 206 18.19 10.16 -29.24
C GLU A 206 17.77 9.20 -28.12
N VAL A 207 18.75 8.56 -27.49
CA VAL A 207 18.53 7.92 -26.20
C VAL A 207 18.33 9.07 -25.22
N GLU A 208 17.09 9.29 -24.77
CA GLU A 208 16.75 10.29 -23.75
C GLU A 208 17.63 10.09 -22.50
N VAL A 209 18.69 10.89 -22.36
CA VAL A 209 19.58 10.91 -21.19
C VAL A 209 18.96 11.71 -20.03
N GLU A 210 17.95 12.55 -20.31
CA GLU A 210 17.25 13.38 -19.30
C GLU A 210 16.68 12.62 -18.09
N PRO A 211 15.98 11.49 -18.22
CA PRO A 211 15.46 10.78 -17.05
C PRO A 211 16.56 10.24 -16.12
N LEU A 212 17.77 10.01 -16.63
CA LEU A 212 18.89 9.46 -15.86
C LEU A 212 19.55 10.51 -14.96
N LEU A 213 19.68 11.74 -15.45
CA LEU A 213 20.18 12.87 -14.65
C LEU A 213 19.26 13.17 -13.47
N GLN A 214 17.93 13.05 -13.66
CA GLN A 214 16.97 13.18 -12.57
C GLN A 214 17.13 12.11 -11.49
N VAL A 215 17.40 10.85 -11.85
CA VAL A 215 17.60 9.77 -10.88
C VAL A 215 18.88 10.01 -10.05
N PHE A 216 19.95 10.48 -10.68
CA PHE A 216 21.18 10.85 -9.96
C PHE A 216 20.99 12.03 -9.00
N GLU A 217 20.19 13.02 -9.40
CA GLU A 217 19.87 14.18 -8.57
C GLU A 217 18.97 13.79 -7.38
N ILE A 218 18.03 12.87 -7.59
CA ILE A 218 17.21 12.26 -6.53
C ILE A 218 18.07 11.50 -5.52
N SER A 219 19.04 10.70 -5.98
CA SER A 219 19.96 10.00 -5.07
C SER A 219 20.78 10.98 -4.22
N LYS A 220 21.28 12.08 -4.80
CA LYS A 220 22.02 13.11 -4.06
C LYS A 220 21.16 13.81 -3.00
N GLU A 221 19.91 14.16 -3.32
CA GLU A 221 19.01 14.79 -2.35
C GLU A 221 18.53 13.82 -1.27
N PHE A 222 18.33 12.55 -1.61
CA PHE A 222 18.00 11.50 -0.65
C PHE A 222 19.13 11.30 0.37
N GLU A 223 20.39 11.30 -0.09
CA GLU A 223 21.56 11.23 0.78
C GLU A 223 21.73 12.49 1.65
N SER A 224 21.55 13.68 1.07
CA SER A 224 21.58 14.95 1.81
C SER A 224 20.52 14.96 2.92
N THR A 225 19.32 14.47 2.60
CA THR A 225 18.21 14.33 3.54
C THR A 225 18.54 13.39 4.70
N MET A 226 19.16 12.24 4.40
CA MET A 226 19.50 11.23 5.40
C MET A 226 20.66 11.67 6.30
N ARG A 227 21.56 12.56 5.84
CA ARG A 227 22.64 13.15 6.66
C ARG A 227 22.14 14.01 7.82
N GLU A 228 20.97 14.64 7.71
CA GLU A 228 20.39 15.47 8.80
C GLU A 228 19.89 14.64 9.99
N THR A 229 19.72 13.33 9.83
CA THR A 229 19.27 12.43 10.89
C THR A 229 20.42 11.54 11.35
N GLU A 230 20.96 11.75 12.56
CA GLU A 230 22.10 10.98 13.08
C GLU A 230 21.86 9.46 13.11
N ALA A 231 20.60 9.04 13.33
CA ALA A 231 20.19 7.63 13.29
C ALA A 231 20.33 6.98 11.90
N SER A 232 20.36 7.77 10.82
CA SER A 232 20.44 7.29 9.44
C SER A 232 21.88 7.24 8.93
N ARG A 233 22.84 7.83 9.64
CA ARG A 233 24.26 7.85 9.25
C ARG A 233 24.91 6.46 9.35
N SER A 234 24.55 5.68 10.37
CA SER A 234 24.96 4.29 10.53
C SER A 234 24.31 3.38 9.49
N HIS A 235 23.03 3.63 9.17
CA HIS A 235 22.31 2.85 8.15
C HIS A 235 22.83 3.12 6.73
N LEU A 236 23.14 4.38 6.40
CA LEU A 236 23.79 4.72 5.14
C LEU A 236 25.22 4.16 5.05
N SER A 237 26.01 4.23 6.12
CA SER A 237 27.33 3.60 6.15
C SER A 237 27.25 2.09 5.94
N PHE A 238 26.19 1.46 6.44
CA PHE A 238 25.91 0.04 6.23
C PHE A 238 25.52 -0.24 4.77
N CYS A 239 24.61 0.52 4.17
CA CYS A 239 24.24 0.37 2.76
C CYS A 239 25.41 0.67 1.81
N PHE A 240 26.23 1.67 2.11
CA PHE A 240 27.42 2.00 1.32
C PHE A 240 28.44 0.87 1.29
N SER A 241 28.51 0.03 2.33
CA SER A 241 29.44 -1.10 2.37
C SER A 241 29.15 -2.19 1.33
N PHE A 242 27.94 -2.18 0.73
CA PHE A 242 27.56 -3.11 -0.33
C PHE A 242 27.89 -2.60 -1.75
N LEU A 243 28.32 -1.34 -1.90
CA LEU A 243 28.72 -0.81 -3.21
C LEU A 243 30.15 -1.25 -3.57
N PRO A 244 30.45 -1.47 -4.86
CA PRO A 244 31.81 -1.71 -5.34
C PRO A 244 32.79 -0.63 -4.87
N THR A 245 34.01 -1.03 -4.52
CA THR A 245 35.04 -0.14 -3.92
C THR A 245 35.31 1.09 -4.77
N ASP A 246 35.33 0.92 -6.09
CA ASP A 246 35.67 1.98 -7.04
C ASP A 246 34.59 3.08 -7.04
N PHE A 247 33.33 2.67 -6.87
CA PHE A 247 32.20 3.59 -6.73
C PHE A 247 32.17 4.24 -5.35
N GLN A 248 32.55 3.51 -4.29
CA GLN A 248 32.68 4.11 -2.96
C GLN A 248 33.73 5.24 -2.94
N GLU A 249 34.86 5.08 -3.63
CA GLU A 249 35.92 6.11 -3.69
C GLU A 249 35.50 7.34 -4.50
N GLU A 250 34.87 7.14 -5.67
CA GLU A 250 34.31 8.21 -6.50
C GLU A 250 33.30 9.06 -5.70
N VAL A 251 32.43 8.37 -4.94
CA VAL A 251 31.39 9.01 -4.13
C VAL A 251 31.98 9.69 -2.89
N LYS A 252 32.93 9.07 -2.18
CA LYS A 252 33.68 9.69 -1.07
C LYS A 252 34.42 10.96 -1.52
N LYS A 253 35.04 10.92 -2.70
CA LYS A 253 35.78 12.04 -3.31
C LYS A 253 34.85 13.18 -3.71
N LYS A 254 33.68 12.89 -4.29
CA LYS A 254 32.67 13.90 -4.66
C LYS A 254 31.94 14.49 -3.46
N LEU A 255 31.79 13.74 -2.36
CA LEU A 255 31.08 14.17 -1.16
C LEU A 255 31.96 14.77 -0.06
N ASN A 256 33.27 14.85 -0.29
CA ASN A 256 34.23 15.38 0.68
C ASN A 256 34.13 14.70 2.07
N TRP A 257 33.90 13.38 2.08
CA TRP A 257 33.56 12.61 3.29
C TRP A 257 34.75 12.46 4.26
N GLU A 258 35.96 12.84 3.88
CA GLU A 258 37.17 12.76 4.72
C GLU A 258 37.41 13.99 5.64
N LYS A 259 36.40 14.84 5.87
CA LYS A 259 36.45 15.90 6.89
C LYS A 259 35.24 15.82 7.81
#